data_AF-A0AAD9JEW2-F1
#
_entry.id   AF-A0AAD9JEW2-F1
#
_cell.length_a   1.000
_cell.length_b   1.000
_cell.length_c   1.000
_cell.angle_alpha   90.00
_cell.angle_beta   90.00
_cell.angle_gamma   90.00
#
_symmetry.space_group_name_H-M   'P 1'
#
loop_
_entity.id
_entity.type
_entity.pdbx_description
1 polymer ?
#
loop_
_entity_poly.entity_id
_entity_poly.type
_entity_poly.pdbx_seq_one_letter_code
_entity_poly.pdbx_strand_id
1 'polypeptide(L)'
;QDRLLKEVTIALVGKYTKLADAYTSVVKALRHSSMAASHKLNLKYIEASDLEEETQKENPVRYHEAWQLLCSSNGVIIPGGFGIRGLEGKIKAAQWARENKVPFLGVCLGLQCAVIEFSRNVLGWHGAHSTEAEPNTPHPVVIEMPEHNPGQLGGTMRLGKRKTIFKDDNSLLSNVCVCVCVCVCEHA
;
A
#
# COMPACT_ATOMS: atom_id res chain seq x y z
N GLN A 1 0.55 16.40 -32.68
CA GLN A 1 1.51 15.32 -33.02
C GLN A 1 1.44 14.32 -31.89
N ASP A 2 0.60 13.28 -32.02
CA ASP A 2 0.43 12.25 -31.00
C ASP A 2 1.74 11.46 -30.85
N ARG A 3 2.47 11.72 -29.77
CA ARG A 3 3.63 10.91 -29.39
C ARG A 3 3.09 9.53 -29.03
N LEU A 4 3.49 8.47 -29.74
CA LEU A 4 3.18 7.07 -29.40
C LEU A 4 3.88 6.70 -28.08
N LEU A 5 3.31 7.11 -26.95
CA LEU A 5 3.81 6.79 -25.62
C LEU A 5 3.46 5.33 -25.31
N LYS A 6 4.43 4.55 -24.83
CA LYS A 6 4.18 3.20 -24.30
C LYS A 6 3.21 3.31 -23.12
N GLU A 7 2.21 2.44 -23.09
CA GLU A 7 1.23 2.41 -22.01
C GLU A 7 1.78 1.58 -20.84
N VAL A 8 1.60 2.08 -19.61
CA VAL A 8 1.92 1.36 -18.37
C VAL A 8 0.67 1.26 -17.51
N THR A 9 0.31 0.03 -17.15
CA THR A 9 -0.88 -0.25 -16.34
C THR A 9 -0.48 -0.42 -14.88
N ILE A 10 -1.05 0.41 -14.00
CA ILE A 10 -0.82 0.33 -12.55
C ILE A 10 -2.14 0.05 -11.85
N ALA A 11 -2.17 -0.99 -11.01
CA ALA A 11 -3.29 -1.30 -10.13
C ALA A 11 -3.18 -0.49 -8.83
N LEU A 12 -4.17 0.34 -8.56
CA LEU A 12 -4.36 1.01 -7.28
C LEU A 12 -5.40 0.24 -6.47
N VAL A 13 -4.95 -0.46 -5.43
CA VAL A 13 -5.80 -1.26 -4.54
C VAL A 13 -6.13 -0.42 -3.31
N GLY A 14 -7.38 0.07 -3.23
CA GLY A 14 -7.80 1.02 -2.22
C GLY A 14 -9.14 0.68 -1.60
N LYS A 15 -9.54 1.43 -0.56
CA LYS A 15 -10.84 1.28 0.13
C LYS A 15 -12.00 1.90 -0.65
N TYR A 16 -11.72 2.87 -1.52
CA TYR A 16 -12.74 3.72 -2.15
C TYR A 16 -12.42 3.95 -3.64
N THR A 17 -12.76 3.00 -4.50
CA THR A 17 -12.49 3.12 -5.95
C THR A 17 -13.40 4.13 -6.65
N LYS A 18 -14.60 4.36 -6.10
CA LYS A 18 -15.61 5.27 -6.66
C LYS A 18 -15.40 6.75 -6.32
N LEU A 19 -14.62 7.03 -5.27
CA LEU A 19 -14.25 8.40 -4.89
C LEU A 19 -12.87 8.71 -5.46
N ALA A 20 -12.85 9.22 -6.70
CA ALA A 20 -11.62 9.67 -7.35
C ALA A 20 -10.83 10.66 -6.49
N ASP A 21 -11.53 11.47 -5.69
CA ASP A 21 -10.93 12.50 -4.85
C ASP A 21 -10.05 11.94 -3.72
N ALA A 22 -10.36 10.74 -3.22
CA ALA A 22 -9.63 10.13 -2.11
C ALA A 22 -8.15 9.84 -2.46
N TYR A 23 -7.85 9.66 -3.75
CA TYR A 23 -6.50 9.33 -4.23
C TYR A 23 -5.92 10.38 -5.17
N THR A 24 -6.48 11.59 -5.23
CA THR A 24 -6.03 12.66 -6.14
C THR A 24 -4.54 12.96 -6.00
N SER A 25 -4.01 12.99 -4.77
CA SER A 25 -2.58 13.22 -4.52
C SER A 25 -1.71 12.12 -5.15
N VAL A 26 -2.07 10.86 -4.94
CA VAL A 26 -1.37 9.68 -5.48
C VAL A 26 -1.45 9.66 -7.00
N VAL A 27 -2.64 9.88 -7.57
CA VAL A 27 -2.85 9.90 -9.03
C VAL A 27 -2.05 11.02 -9.68
N LYS A 28 -2.00 12.22 -9.10
CA LYS A 28 -1.19 13.33 -9.62
C LYS A 28 0.31 13.03 -9.56
N ALA A 29 0.80 12.42 -8.47
CA ALA A 29 2.19 12.02 -8.35
C ALA A 29 2.59 10.95 -9.38
N LEU A 30 1.72 9.95 -9.61
CA LEU A 30 1.92 8.94 -10.64
C LEU A 30 1.91 9.54 -12.05
N ARG A 31 1.00 10.47 -12.33
CA ARG A 31 0.97 11.20 -13.61
C ARG A 31 2.27 11.96 -13.85
N HIS A 32 2.75 12.71 -12.87
CA HIS A 32 4.02 13.43 -12.98
C HIS A 32 5.19 12.48 -13.29
N SER A 33 5.25 11.34 -12.59
CA SER A 33 6.26 10.30 -12.81
C SER A 33 6.15 9.68 -14.21
N SER A 34 4.94 9.39 -14.68
CA SER A 34 4.70 8.82 -16.02
C SER A 34 5.09 9.78 -17.15
N MET A 35 4.86 11.09 -16.97
CA MET A 35 5.26 12.12 -17.93
C MET A 35 6.79 12.21 -18.02
N ALA A 36 7.48 12.19 -16.88
CA ALA A 36 8.94 12.17 -16.85
C ALA A 36 9.52 10.93 -17.54
N ALA A 37 8.86 9.77 -17.37
CA ALA A 37 9.23 8.52 -18.03
C ALA A 37 8.78 8.41 -19.50
N SER A 38 8.05 9.40 -20.04
CA SER A 38 7.43 9.34 -21.39
C SER A 38 6.53 8.10 -21.60
N HIS A 39 5.72 7.77 -20.59
CA HIS A 39 4.72 6.69 -20.66
C HIS A 39 3.30 7.24 -20.47
N LYS A 40 2.32 6.58 -21.09
CA LYS A 40 0.90 6.83 -20.85
C LYS A 40 0.45 6.00 -19.64
N LEU A 41 0.09 6.67 -18.55
CA LEU A 41 -0.41 5.99 -17.35
C LEU A 41 -1.85 5.52 -17.56
N ASN A 42 -2.07 4.20 -17.42
CA ASN A 42 -3.38 3.59 -17.29
C ASN A 42 -3.56 3.10 -15.85
N LEU A 43 -4.46 3.73 -15.11
CA LEU A 43 -4.66 3.41 -13.70
C LEU A 43 -5.93 2.59 -13.52
N LYS A 44 -5.79 1.40 -12.95
CA LYS A 44 -6.90 0.50 -12.63
C LYS A 44 -7.21 0.62 -11.15
N TYR A 45 -8.44 1.01 -10.82
CA TYR A 45 -8.89 1.09 -9.44
C TYR A 45 -9.50 -0.24 -9.03
N ILE A 46 -9.00 -0.82 -7.95
CA ILE A 46 -9.45 -2.11 -7.43
C ILE A 46 -9.89 -1.88 -5.98
N GLU A 47 -11.11 -2.31 -5.65
CA GLU A 47 -11.60 -2.21 -4.28
C GLU A 47 -10.99 -3.35 -3.49
N ALA A 48 -10.31 -3.04 -2.40
CA ALA A 48 -9.60 -4.06 -1.63
C ALA A 48 -10.55 -5.15 -1.10
N SER A 49 -11.78 -4.79 -0.72
CA SER A 49 -12.80 -5.75 -0.29
C SER A 49 -13.19 -6.74 -1.40
N ASP A 50 -13.07 -6.36 -2.68
CA ASP A 50 -13.38 -7.25 -3.79
C ASP A 50 -12.33 -8.38 -3.95
N LEU A 51 -11.16 -8.25 -3.32
CA LEU A 51 -10.10 -9.26 -3.31
C LEU A 51 -10.22 -10.26 -2.15
N GLU A 52 -11.22 -10.11 -1.29
CA GLU A 52 -11.43 -10.93 -0.10
C GLU A 52 -12.26 -12.19 -0.41
N GLU A 53 -12.10 -13.23 0.42
CA GLU A 53 -12.83 -14.51 0.26
C GLU A 53 -14.33 -14.38 0.47
N GLU A 54 -14.74 -13.41 1.30
CA GLU A 54 -16.15 -13.08 1.53
C GLU A 54 -16.81 -12.66 0.22
N THR A 55 -16.16 -11.76 -0.53
CA THR A 55 -16.66 -11.33 -1.85
C THR A 55 -16.66 -12.48 -2.86
N GLN A 56 -15.70 -13.42 -2.78
CA GLN A 56 -15.75 -14.61 -3.63
C GLN A 56 -17.04 -15.43 -3.41
N LYS A 57 -17.51 -15.53 -2.17
CA LYS A 57 -18.74 -16.27 -1.80
C LYS A 57 -20.01 -15.47 -2.13
N GLU A 58 -20.01 -14.18 -1.83
CA GLU A 58 -21.19 -13.32 -2.02
C GLU A 58 -21.38 -12.88 -3.47
N ASN A 59 -20.30 -12.55 -4.17
CA ASN A 59 -20.31 -12.05 -5.54
C ASN A 59 -19.04 -12.46 -6.31
N PRO A 60 -18.99 -13.70 -6.83
CA PRO A 60 -17.81 -14.22 -7.52
C PRO A 60 -17.45 -13.43 -8.78
N VAL A 61 -18.43 -12.79 -9.44
CA VAL A 61 -18.18 -11.97 -10.64
C VAL A 61 -17.26 -10.80 -10.29
N ARG A 62 -17.59 -10.06 -9.22
CA ARG A 62 -16.75 -8.94 -8.76
C ARG A 62 -15.37 -9.38 -8.33
N TYR A 63 -15.30 -10.48 -7.60
CA TYR A 63 -14.03 -11.05 -7.17
C TYR A 63 -13.11 -11.35 -8.36
N HIS A 64 -13.63 -12.07 -9.37
CA HIS A 64 -12.83 -12.43 -10.53
C HIS A 64 -12.46 -11.22 -11.41
N GLU A 65 -13.34 -10.24 -11.57
CA GLU A 65 -13.00 -8.98 -12.27
C GLU A 65 -11.87 -8.22 -11.56
N ALA A 66 -11.94 -8.09 -10.23
CA ALA A 66 -10.91 -7.43 -9.43
C ALA A 66 -9.55 -8.13 -9.56
N TRP A 67 -9.53 -9.46 -9.47
CA TRP A 67 -8.32 -10.25 -9.66
C TRP A 67 -7.78 -10.17 -11.10
N GLN A 68 -8.65 -10.15 -12.11
CA GLN A 68 -8.23 -9.99 -13.51
C GLN A 68 -7.56 -8.62 -13.75
N LEU A 69 -8.11 -7.55 -13.17
CA LEU A 69 -7.50 -6.22 -13.22
C LEU A 69 -6.14 -6.18 -12.51
N LEU A 70 -6.02 -6.86 -11.37
CA LEU A 70 -4.76 -6.96 -10.65
C LEU A 70 -3.71 -7.72 -11.48
N CYS A 71 -4.08 -8.89 -12.02
CA CYS A 71 -3.18 -9.75 -12.78
C CYS A 71 -2.71 -9.14 -14.10
N SER A 72 -3.52 -8.29 -14.71
CA SER A 72 -3.17 -7.59 -15.96
C SER A 72 -2.32 -6.34 -15.75
N SER A 73 -2.02 -5.96 -14.51
CA SER A 73 -1.27 -4.74 -14.18
C SER A 73 0.24 -4.99 -14.15
N ASN A 74 1.02 -3.99 -14.58
CA ASN A 74 2.48 -4.02 -14.58
C ASN A 74 3.09 -3.61 -13.23
N GLY A 75 2.29 -3.06 -12.33
CA GLY A 75 2.70 -2.65 -10.99
C GLY A 75 1.49 -2.48 -10.08
N VAL A 76 1.72 -2.61 -8.77
CA VAL A 76 0.68 -2.51 -7.74
C VAL A 76 1.06 -1.39 -6.77
N ILE A 77 0.10 -0.52 -6.47
CA ILE A 77 0.22 0.49 -5.43
C ILE A 77 -0.88 0.32 -4.39
N ILE A 78 -0.48 0.23 -3.12
CA ILE A 78 -1.40 0.23 -1.98
C ILE A 78 -1.18 1.55 -1.23
N PRO A 79 -2.12 2.50 -1.35
CA PRO A 79 -2.03 3.77 -0.64
C PRO A 79 -2.30 3.60 0.85
N GLY A 80 -2.09 4.68 1.60
CA GLY A 80 -2.49 4.77 2.99
C GLY A 80 -4.01 4.54 3.14
N GLY A 81 -4.40 4.04 4.30
CA GLY A 81 -5.79 3.80 4.62
C GLY A 81 -5.93 3.54 6.10
N PHE A 82 -7.17 3.35 6.51
CA PHE A 82 -7.54 3.35 7.92
C PHE A 82 -8.69 2.37 8.19
N GLY A 83 -8.58 1.69 9.34
CA GLY A 83 -9.47 0.65 9.79
C GLY A 83 -9.28 -0.69 9.06
N ILE A 84 -10.03 -1.69 9.54
CA ILE A 84 -9.87 -3.11 9.16
C ILE A 84 -10.43 -3.47 7.77
N ARG A 85 -11.34 -2.65 7.22
CA ARG A 85 -12.02 -3.00 5.97
C ARG A 85 -11.06 -3.05 4.79
N GLY A 86 -11.10 -4.15 4.03
CA GLY A 86 -10.25 -4.34 2.86
C GLY A 86 -8.78 -4.55 3.23
N LEU A 87 -8.47 -4.89 4.48
CA LEU A 87 -7.08 -5.10 4.93
C LEU A 87 -6.54 -6.44 4.42
N GLU A 88 -7.31 -7.51 4.56
CA GLU A 88 -6.93 -8.83 4.06
C GLU A 88 -6.83 -8.84 2.53
N GLY A 89 -7.71 -8.12 1.83
CA GLY A 89 -7.59 -7.92 0.38
C GLY A 89 -6.29 -7.22 -0.04
N LYS A 90 -5.82 -6.23 0.73
CA LYS A 90 -4.52 -5.57 0.48
C LYS A 90 -3.35 -6.51 0.76
N ILE A 91 -3.42 -7.32 1.82
CA ILE A 91 -2.39 -8.32 2.15
C ILE A 91 -2.28 -9.35 1.01
N LYS A 92 -3.42 -9.82 0.48
CA LYS A 92 -3.47 -10.73 -0.69
C LYS A 92 -2.89 -10.09 -1.95
N ALA A 93 -3.17 -8.81 -2.20
CA ALA A 93 -2.58 -8.09 -3.33
C ALA A 93 -1.05 -7.96 -3.19
N ALA A 94 -0.55 -7.70 -1.98
CA ALA A 94 0.88 -7.66 -1.70
C ALA A 94 1.54 -9.04 -1.90
N GLN A 95 0.89 -10.11 -1.43
CA GLN A 95 1.35 -11.49 -1.63
C GLN A 95 1.48 -11.81 -3.11
N TRP A 96 0.42 -11.54 -3.88
CA TRP A 96 0.41 -11.78 -5.30
C TRP A 96 1.54 -11.02 -6.01
N ALA A 97 1.76 -9.75 -5.66
CA ALA A 97 2.84 -8.96 -6.24
C ALA A 97 4.23 -9.54 -5.93
N ARG A 98 4.46 -10.00 -4.70
CA ARG A 98 5.72 -10.65 -4.28
C ARG A 98 5.95 -11.96 -5.04
N GLU A 99 4.95 -12.83 -5.09
CA GLU A 99 5.05 -14.16 -5.71
C GLU A 99 5.23 -14.09 -7.23
N ASN A 100 4.61 -13.11 -7.88
CA ASN A 100 4.69 -12.90 -9.33
C ASN A 100 5.80 -11.92 -9.75
N LYS A 101 6.62 -11.44 -8.79
CA LYS A 101 7.71 -10.48 -9.03
C LYS A 101 7.24 -9.20 -9.73
N VAL A 102 6.03 -8.75 -9.41
CA VAL A 102 5.44 -7.51 -9.91
C VAL A 102 5.89 -6.35 -9.02
N PRO A 103 6.36 -5.22 -9.58
CA PRO A 103 6.74 -4.04 -8.80
C PRO A 103 5.59 -3.57 -7.88
N PHE A 104 5.93 -3.40 -6.60
CA PHE A 104 4.98 -3.03 -5.55
C PHE A 104 5.43 -1.76 -4.84
N LEU A 105 4.49 -0.84 -4.58
CA LEU A 105 4.71 0.34 -3.75
C LEU A 105 3.64 0.42 -2.65
N GLY A 106 4.05 0.22 -1.39
CA GLY A 106 3.20 0.38 -0.22
C GLY A 106 3.41 1.75 0.44
N VAL A 107 2.34 2.52 0.59
CA VAL A 107 2.36 3.83 1.28
C VAL A 107 1.64 3.70 2.61
N CYS A 108 2.31 4.08 3.72
CA CYS A 108 1.75 4.00 5.08
C CYS A 108 1.20 2.60 5.38
N LEU A 109 -0.14 2.42 5.46
CA LEU A 109 -0.79 1.12 5.63
C LEU A 109 -0.32 0.07 4.60
N GLY A 110 -0.02 0.47 3.36
CA GLY A 110 0.48 -0.46 2.34
C GLY A 110 1.82 -1.11 2.73
N LEU A 111 2.68 -0.40 3.46
CA LEU A 111 3.92 -0.97 4.01
C LEU A 111 3.60 -1.96 5.14
N GLN A 112 2.67 -1.63 6.02
CA GLN A 112 2.24 -2.53 7.10
C GLN A 112 1.66 -3.83 6.52
N CYS A 113 0.83 -3.76 5.48
CA CYS A 113 0.31 -4.94 4.78
C CYS A 113 1.43 -5.82 4.22
N ALA A 114 2.47 -5.23 3.62
CA ALA A 114 3.60 -5.98 3.07
C ALA A 114 4.42 -6.68 4.17
N VAL A 115 4.63 -6.03 5.32
CA VAL A 115 5.32 -6.65 6.46
C VAL A 115 4.51 -7.81 7.05
N ILE A 116 3.20 -7.63 7.19
CA ILE A 116 2.28 -8.68 7.65
C ILE A 116 2.32 -9.88 6.69
N GLU A 117 2.18 -9.62 5.38
CA GLU A 117 2.24 -10.64 4.33
C GLU A 117 3.54 -11.45 4.40
N PHE A 118 4.68 -10.75 4.43
CA PHE A 118 5.98 -11.38 4.45
C PHE A 118 6.18 -12.23 5.71
N SER A 119 5.72 -11.74 6.85
CA SER A 119 5.80 -12.46 8.13
C SER A 119 4.97 -13.75 8.10
N ARG A 120 3.75 -13.69 7.54
CA ARG A 120 2.88 -14.87 7.43
C ARG A 120 3.41 -15.90 6.44
N ASN A 121 3.80 -15.47 5.25
CA ASN A 121 4.05 -16.36 4.11
C ASN A 121 5.51 -16.77 3.96
N VAL A 122 6.46 -15.90 4.32
CA VAL A 122 7.90 -16.19 4.16
C VAL A 122 8.52 -16.66 5.47
N LEU A 123 8.18 -16.03 6.60
CA LEU A 123 8.69 -16.44 7.92
C LEU A 123 7.86 -17.54 8.56
N GLY A 124 6.67 -17.84 8.04
CA GLY A 124 5.76 -18.86 8.58
C GLY A 124 5.09 -18.47 9.90
N TRP A 125 5.08 -17.18 10.26
CA TRP A 125 4.43 -16.68 11.47
C TRP A 125 2.93 -16.55 11.24
N HIS A 126 2.26 -17.70 11.19
CA HIS A 126 0.81 -17.77 11.03
C HIS A 126 0.11 -16.95 12.13
N GLY A 127 -0.86 -16.13 11.73
CA GLY A 127 -1.57 -15.23 12.64
C GLY A 127 -0.86 -13.89 12.90
N ALA A 128 0.31 -13.63 12.31
CA ALA A 128 0.97 -12.32 12.42
C ALA A 128 0.06 -11.19 11.93
N HIS A 129 -0.06 -10.13 12.73
CA HIS A 129 -0.95 -9.03 12.45
C HIS A 129 -0.44 -7.71 13.06
N SER A 130 -1.06 -6.59 12.65
CA SER A 130 -1.05 -5.33 13.38
C SER A 130 -1.96 -5.40 14.61
N THR A 131 -1.50 -4.82 15.72
CA THR A 131 -2.30 -4.66 16.96
C THR A 131 -3.50 -3.73 16.79
N GLU A 132 -3.50 -2.85 15.77
CA GLU A 132 -4.67 -2.00 15.45
C GLU A 132 -5.87 -2.84 15.03
N ALA A 133 -5.62 -3.91 14.28
CA ALA A 133 -6.65 -4.72 13.66
C ALA A 133 -6.91 -6.03 14.41
N GLU A 134 -5.88 -6.62 15.02
CA GLU A 134 -6.01 -7.80 15.88
C GLU A 134 -5.14 -7.62 17.14
N PRO A 135 -5.72 -7.07 18.24
CA PRO A 135 -5.00 -6.82 19.47
C PRO A 135 -4.40 -8.07 20.12
N ASN A 136 -5.01 -9.24 19.90
CA ASN A 136 -4.61 -10.50 20.52
C ASN A 136 -3.78 -11.39 19.57
N THR A 137 -3.17 -10.81 18.54
CA THR A 137 -2.34 -11.57 17.60
C THR A 137 -1.18 -12.27 18.32
N PRO A 138 -0.90 -13.55 18.01
CA PRO A 138 0.25 -14.25 18.58
C PRO A 138 1.60 -13.63 18.14
N HIS A 139 1.61 -12.88 17.03
CA HIS A 139 2.80 -12.26 16.47
C HIS A 139 2.51 -10.79 16.07
N PRO A 140 2.63 -9.83 17.01
CA PRO A 140 2.38 -8.42 16.75
C PRO A 140 3.54 -7.80 15.97
N VAL A 141 3.45 -7.86 14.64
CA VAL A 141 4.51 -7.37 13.73
C VAL A 141 4.41 -5.88 13.44
N VAL A 142 3.24 -5.29 13.66
CA VAL A 142 3.00 -3.85 13.63
C VAL A 142 2.32 -3.49 14.94
N ILE A 143 2.90 -2.54 15.66
CA ILE A 143 2.41 -2.11 16.97
C ILE A 143 2.15 -0.61 16.96
N GLU A 144 1.16 -0.19 17.73
CA GLU A 144 0.93 1.23 17.99
C GLU A 144 2.06 1.79 18.86
N MET A 145 2.76 2.81 18.34
CA MET A 145 3.85 3.45 19.07
C MET A 145 3.76 4.98 18.96
N PRO A 146 2.98 5.63 19.85
CA PRO A 146 2.78 7.07 19.78
C PRO A 146 4.03 7.85 20.21
N GLU A 147 4.17 9.07 19.70
CA GLU A 147 5.23 9.98 20.13
C GLU A 147 4.86 10.71 21.42
N HIS A 148 5.83 10.90 22.30
CA HIS A 148 5.66 11.69 23.52
C HIS A 148 6.58 12.90 23.45
N ASN A 149 6.00 14.07 23.18
CA ASN A 149 6.74 15.31 23.00
C ASN A 149 6.59 16.21 24.24
N PRO A 150 7.66 16.88 24.71
CA PRO A 150 7.57 17.80 25.84
C PRO A 150 6.52 18.89 25.62
N GLY A 151 5.60 19.06 26.56
CA GLY A 151 4.49 20.03 26.47
C GLY A 151 3.23 19.49 25.81
N GLN A 152 3.21 18.23 25.34
CA GLN A 152 2.00 17.52 24.92
C GLN A 152 1.70 16.42 25.93
N LEU A 153 0.45 16.38 26.41
CA LEU A 153 -0.04 15.33 27.32
C LEU A 153 -0.57 14.15 26.49
N GLY A 154 -0.19 12.94 26.88
CA GLY A 154 -0.58 11.69 26.19
C GLY A 154 0.33 11.34 25.02
N GLY A 155 -0.06 10.28 24.29
CA GLY A 155 0.59 9.88 23.05
C GLY A 155 0.05 10.68 21.88
N THR A 156 0.94 11.27 21.07
CA THR A 156 0.55 12.04 19.88
C THR A 156 0.93 11.34 18.59
N MET A 157 0.13 11.60 17.55
CA MET A 157 0.40 11.09 16.21
C MET A 157 1.78 11.52 15.72
N ARG A 158 2.45 10.60 15.03
CA ARG A 158 3.67 10.92 14.28
C ARG A 158 3.33 11.73 13.04
N LEU A 159 3.26 13.05 13.20
CA LEU A 159 2.91 14.01 12.15
C LEU A 159 4.00 15.08 11.97
N GLY A 160 4.01 15.67 10.78
CA GLY A 160 4.87 16.81 10.42
C GLY A 160 6.17 16.42 9.75
N LYS A 161 7.08 17.39 9.63
CA LYS A 161 8.39 17.18 9.02
C LYS A 161 9.27 16.39 9.97
N ARG A 162 9.71 15.21 9.52
CA ARG A 162 10.61 14.33 10.28
C ARG A 162 11.78 13.93 9.43
N LYS A 163 12.95 13.79 10.05
CA LYS A 163 14.15 13.28 9.41
C LYS A 163 14.08 11.76 9.36
N THR A 164 14.16 11.18 8.17
CA THR A 164 14.43 9.76 7.99
C THR A 164 15.87 9.60 7.51
N ILE A 165 16.63 8.72 8.16
CA ILE A 165 18.05 8.49 7.86
C ILE A 165 18.18 7.11 7.22
N PHE A 166 18.85 7.03 6.07
CA PHE A 166 19.18 5.75 5.45
C PHE A 166 20.18 4.98 6.31
N LYS A 167 20.00 3.67 6.43
CA LYS A 167 20.91 2.79 7.16
C LYS A 167 21.91 2.08 6.26
N ASP A 168 21.52 1.80 5.01
CA ASP A 168 22.31 1.03 4.04
C ASP A 168 22.41 1.81 2.72
N ASP A 169 23.60 1.79 2.13
CA ASP A 169 23.93 2.46 0.88
C ASP A 169 23.44 1.67 -0.34
N ASN A 170 23.17 0.37 -0.21
CA ASN A 170 22.67 -0.49 -1.30
C ASN A 170 21.16 -0.34 -1.56
N SER A 171 20.51 0.68 -1.01
CA SER A 171 19.08 0.90 -1.21
C SER A 171 18.79 1.50 -2.59
N LEU A 172 17.89 0.88 -3.36
CA LEU A 172 17.36 1.47 -4.60
C LEU A 172 16.77 2.88 -4.38
N LEU A 173 16.18 3.12 -3.21
CA LEU A 173 15.62 4.43 -2.86
C LEU A 173 16.71 5.48 -2.62
N SER A 174 17.90 5.10 -2.16
CA SER A 174 19.00 6.06 -1.96
C SER A 174 19.49 6.65 -3.29
N ASN A 175 19.41 5.88 -4.38
CA ASN A 175 19.80 6.32 -5.72
C ASN A 175 18.77 7.26 -6.37
N VAL A 176 17.52 7.23 -5.89
CA VAL A 176 16.40 8.01 -6.47
C VAL A 176 16.04 9.21 -5.58
N CYS A 177 16.13 9.06 -4.26
CA CYS A 177 15.74 10.08 -3.29
C CYS A 177 16.95 10.71 -2.61
N VAL A 178 17.15 12.00 -2.84
CA VAL A 178 18.12 12.82 -2.08
C VAL A 178 17.63 13.10 -0.65
N CYS A 179 16.33 12.92 -0.36
CA CYS A 179 15.74 13.05 0.97
C CYS A 179 14.40 12.30 1.06
N VAL A 180 14.29 11.23 1.87
CA VAL A 180 13.03 10.48 2.04
C VAL A 180 12.27 10.99 3.25
N CYS A 181 10.98 11.28 3.09
CA CYS A 181 10.03 11.36 4.20
C CYS A 181 9.23 10.05 4.25
N VAL A 182 9.46 9.22 5.26
CA VAL A 182 8.57 8.09 5.56
C VAL A 182 7.44 8.62 6.44
N CYS A 183 6.23 8.71 5.90
CA CYS A 183 5.02 8.94 6.68
C CYS A 183 4.49 7.61 7.19
N VAL A 184 4.70 7.34 8.48
CA VAL A 184 3.89 6.38 9.24
C VAL A 184 2.84 7.22 9.94
N CYS A 185 1.61 7.20 9.43
CA CYS A 185 0.48 7.83 10.10
C CYS A 185 -0.22 6.77 10.95
N GLU A 186 0.01 6.80 12.25
CA GLU A 186 -0.85 6.15 13.24
C GLU A 186 -1.72 7.25 13.88
N HIS A 187 -3.02 6.96 14.10
CA HIS A 187 -4.13 7.91 14.25
C HIS A 187 -4.15 8.77 15.52
N ALA A 188 -5.02 9.80 15.45
CA ALA A 188 -5.48 10.70 16.51
C ALA A 188 -6.68 10.13 17.25
#